data_AF-A0A060N8K3-F1
#
_entry.id   AF-A0A060N8K3-F1
#
_cell.length_a   1.000
_cell.length_b   1.000
_cell.length_c   1.000
_cell.angle_alpha   90.00
_cell.angle_beta   90.00
_cell.angle_gamma   90.00
#
_symmetry.space_group_name_H-M   'P 1'
#
loop_
_entity.id
_entity.type
_entity.pdbx_description
1 polymer ?
#
loop_
_entity_poly.entity_id
_entity_poly.type
_entity_poly.pdbx_seq_one_letter_code
_entity_poly.pdbx_strand_id
1 'polypeptide(L)'
;MEKTYIAQKSSEYYQDLQKYIQNSKEQSKLVFNFLDKNNIEAQRYYLCGDGACDKPFSEEDKKDISLSIIPTDEDKEKLNKQLCKPDQYDLCSFKKNSKIGKEFAQYCIDNKIIINLLKPRIGDYFESKSPNNLSLGGYRLSQFEMEDKLYVKLDSHKINEETKTPKGFLEIKLSEFYKKLEEFENAR
;
A
#
# COMPACT_ATOMS: atom_id res chain seq x y z
N MET A 1 24.16 0.10 -10.84
CA MET A 1 24.52 1.50 -10.54
C MET A 1 23.43 2.09 -9.66
N GLU A 2 23.76 3.13 -8.90
CA GLU A 2 22.80 3.89 -8.12
C GLU A 2 22.47 5.20 -8.85
N LYS A 3 21.20 5.59 -8.87
CA LYS A 3 20.77 6.93 -9.25
C LYS A 3 19.83 7.50 -8.18
N THR A 4 19.97 8.79 -7.93
CA THR A 4 19.20 9.52 -6.92
C THR A 4 18.44 10.69 -7.54
N TYR A 5 17.22 10.89 -7.09
CA TYR A 5 16.31 11.89 -7.63
C TYR A 5 15.53 12.59 -6.52
N ILE A 6 15.02 13.77 -6.86
CA ILE A 6 13.87 14.39 -6.20
C ILE A 6 12.68 14.26 -7.16
N ALA A 7 11.66 13.50 -6.76
CA ALA A 7 10.39 13.48 -7.45
C ALA A 7 9.57 14.72 -7.04
N GLN A 8 9.30 15.60 -7.99
CA GLN A 8 8.56 16.83 -7.75
C GLN A 8 7.07 16.54 -7.54
N LYS A 9 6.36 17.44 -6.85
CA LYS A 9 4.89 17.34 -6.65
C LYS A 9 4.10 17.30 -7.96
N SER A 10 4.66 17.87 -9.03
CA SER A 10 4.11 17.84 -10.38
C SER A 10 4.40 16.55 -11.14
N SER A 11 5.24 15.66 -10.60
CA SER A 11 5.47 14.35 -11.22
C SER A 11 4.27 13.44 -11.02
N GLU A 12 3.96 12.65 -12.06
CA GLU A 12 2.87 11.68 -12.03
C GLU A 12 3.09 10.64 -10.92
N TYR A 13 4.34 10.16 -10.75
CA TYR A 13 4.69 9.24 -9.67
C TYR A 13 4.38 9.78 -8.28
N TYR A 14 4.74 11.04 -8.00
CA TYR A 14 4.46 11.64 -6.69
C TYR A 14 2.94 11.71 -6.45
N GLN A 15 2.17 12.15 -7.44
CA GLN A 15 0.72 12.29 -7.33
C GLN A 15 0.03 10.93 -7.10
N ASP A 16 0.42 9.90 -7.85
CA ASP A 16 -0.11 8.55 -7.69
C ASP A 16 0.28 7.94 -6.34
N LEU A 17 1.51 8.19 -5.88
CA LEU A 17 1.96 7.71 -4.57
C LEU A 17 1.17 8.37 -3.44
N GLN A 18 0.95 9.68 -3.50
CA GLN A 18 0.14 10.39 -2.50
C GLN A 18 -1.32 9.92 -2.52
N LYS A 19 -1.89 9.68 -3.71
CA LYS A 19 -3.22 9.10 -3.86
C LYS A 19 -3.31 7.71 -3.23
N TYR A 20 -2.33 6.84 -3.47
CA TYR A 20 -2.25 5.51 -2.83
C TYR A 20 -2.17 5.62 -1.30
N ILE A 21 -1.32 6.50 -0.77
CA ILE A 21 -1.18 6.72 0.68
C ILE A 21 -2.50 7.22 1.28
N GLN A 22 -3.16 8.18 0.63
CA GLN A 22 -4.44 8.72 1.08
C GLN A 22 -5.53 7.65 1.09
N ASN A 23 -5.66 6.89 0.00
CA ASN A 23 -6.63 5.79 -0.11
C ASN A 23 -6.37 4.71 0.95
N SER A 24 -5.09 4.39 1.23
CA SER A 24 -4.73 3.43 2.28
C SER A 24 -5.13 3.91 3.68
N LYS A 25 -4.95 5.20 3.99
CA LYS A 25 -5.41 5.81 5.24
C LYS A 25 -6.93 5.77 5.37
N GLU A 26 -7.65 6.11 4.30
CA GLU A 26 -9.12 6.08 4.27
C GLU A 26 -9.67 4.66 4.42
N GLN A 27 -9.09 3.70 3.69
CA GLN A 27 -9.42 2.27 3.83
C GLN A 27 -9.24 1.82 5.29
N SER A 28 -8.08 2.10 5.88
CA SER A 28 -7.77 1.73 7.28
C SER A 28 -8.77 2.34 8.25
N LYS A 29 -9.07 3.65 8.11
CA LYS A 29 -10.08 4.33 8.93
C LYS A 29 -11.45 3.64 8.84
N LEU A 30 -11.89 3.28 7.64
CA LEU A 30 -13.20 2.64 7.44
C LEU A 30 -13.25 1.23 8.02
N VAL A 31 -12.16 0.46 7.90
CA VAL A 31 -12.05 -0.88 8.49
C VAL A 31 -12.08 -0.80 10.02
N PHE A 32 -11.28 0.07 10.64
CA PHE A 32 -11.29 0.21 12.09
C PHE A 32 -12.63 0.74 12.61
N ASN A 33 -13.27 1.68 11.91
CA ASN A 33 -14.64 2.09 12.25
C ASN A 33 -15.63 0.91 12.24
N PHE A 34 -15.46 -0.06 11.34
CA PHE A 34 -16.29 -1.27 11.33
C PHE A 34 -15.98 -2.18 12.53
N LEU A 35 -14.70 -2.40 12.83
CA LEU A 35 -14.28 -3.20 13.98
C LEU A 35 -14.83 -2.63 15.30
N ASP A 36 -14.66 -1.32 15.50
CA ASP A 36 -15.14 -0.60 16.70
C ASP A 36 -16.67 -0.73 16.85
N LYS A 37 -17.42 -0.52 15.75
CA LYS A 37 -18.89 -0.67 15.75
C LYS A 37 -19.36 -2.07 16.12
N ASN A 38 -18.52 -3.08 15.91
CA ASN A 38 -18.82 -4.47 16.22
C ASN A 38 -18.16 -4.95 17.52
N ASN A 39 -17.56 -4.04 18.31
CA ASN A 39 -16.85 -4.33 19.56
C ASN A 39 -15.73 -5.37 19.37
N ILE A 40 -14.96 -5.24 18.29
CA ILE A 40 -13.80 -6.08 17.97
C ILE A 40 -12.54 -5.29 18.33
N GLU A 41 -11.69 -5.86 19.18
CA GLU A 41 -10.56 -5.16 19.81
C GLU A 41 -9.24 -5.28 19.02
N ALA A 42 -9.24 -6.06 17.94
CA ALA A 42 -8.09 -6.28 17.08
C ALA A 42 -7.51 -4.97 16.52
N GLN A 43 -6.20 -4.78 16.71
CA GLN A 43 -5.46 -3.60 16.25
C GLN A 43 -4.76 -3.80 14.90
N ARG A 44 -4.84 -5.01 14.35
CA ARG A 44 -4.23 -5.38 13.07
C ARG A 44 -5.22 -6.16 12.24
N TYR A 45 -5.29 -5.80 10.97
CA TYR A 45 -6.14 -6.47 10.00
C TYR A 45 -5.37 -6.74 8.71
N TYR A 46 -5.92 -7.66 7.93
CA TYR A 46 -5.59 -7.88 6.54
C TYR A 46 -6.88 -7.91 5.74
N LEU A 47 -6.88 -7.20 4.61
CA LEU A 47 -8.04 -7.07 3.72
C LEU A 47 -7.64 -7.60 2.35
N CYS A 48 -8.45 -8.48 1.78
CA CYS A 48 -8.23 -8.97 0.41
C CYS A 48 -9.56 -9.17 -0.34
N GLY A 49 -9.45 -9.20 -1.67
CA GLY A 49 -10.55 -9.55 -2.56
C GLY A 49 -10.08 -9.85 -3.97
N ASP A 50 -10.88 -10.61 -4.71
CA ASP A 50 -10.68 -10.84 -6.14
C ASP A 50 -11.57 -9.89 -6.93
N GLY A 51 -10.96 -8.84 -7.51
CA GLY A 51 -11.68 -7.75 -8.16
C GLY A 51 -10.74 -6.64 -8.62
N ALA A 52 -11.29 -5.63 -9.27
CA ALA A 52 -10.51 -4.56 -9.89
C ALA A 52 -9.67 -3.77 -8.88
N CYS A 53 -8.44 -3.42 -9.27
CA CYS A 53 -7.59 -2.52 -8.51
C CYS A 53 -8.12 -1.07 -8.59
N ASP A 54 -7.93 -0.33 -7.50
CA ASP A 54 -8.26 1.10 -7.35
C ASP A 54 -9.72 1.46 -7.68
N LYS A 55 -10.62 0.48 -7.54
CA LYS A 55 -12.06 0.63 -7.75
C LYS A 55 -12.83 0.02 -6.59
N PRO A 56 -13.94 0.64 -6.16
CA PRO A 56 -14.86 0.01 -5.24
C PRO A 56 -15.43 -1.29 -5.82
N PHE A 57 -15.59 -2.29 -4.96
CA PHE A 57 -16.23 -3.56 -5.31
C PHE A 57 -17.75 -3.37 -5.41
N SER A 58 -18.38 -4.20 -6.23
CA SER A 58 -19.82 -4.23 -6.45
C SER A 58 -20.46 -5.45 -5.77
N GLU A 59 -21.79 -5.58 -5.88
CA GLU A 59 -22.51 -6.76 -5.39
C GLU A 59 -22.03 -8.07 -6.05
N GLU A 60 -21.50 -8.02 -7.27
CA GLU A 60 -20.96 -9.18 -7.97
C GLU A 60 -19.66 -9.70 -7.31
N ASP A 61 -18.84 -8.78 -6.77
CA ASP A 61 -17.55 -9.07 -6.14
C ASP A 61 -17.68 -9.40 -4.64
N LYS A 62 -18.88 -9.26 -4.07
CA LYS A 62 -19.15 -9.36 -2.63
C LYS A 62 -18.62 -10.64 -1.98
N LYS A 63 -18.74 -11.76 -2.69
CA LYS A 63 -18.32 -13.10 -2.22
C LYS A 63 -16.79 -13.25 -2.12
N ASP A 64 -16.06 -12.34 -2.74
CA ASP A 64 -14.61 -12.37 -2.85
C ASP A 64 -13.94 -11.49 -1.78
N ILE A 65 -14.70 -10.61 -1.13
CA ILE A 65 -14.25 -9.79 0.00
C ILE A 65 -13.95 -10.68 1.21
N SER A 66 -12.75 -10.53 1.77
CA SER A 66 -12.34 -11.21 2.99
C SER A 66 -11.60 -10.25 3.92
N LEU A 67 -12.01 -10.27 5.19
CA LEU A 67 -11.33 -9.60 6.29
C LEU A 67 -10.70 -10.65 7.19
N SER A 68 -9.49 -10.37 7.61
CA SER A 68 -8.79 -11.14 8.63
C SER A 68 -8.23 -10.20 9.67
N ILE A 69 -8.14 -10.67 10.90
CA ILE A 69 -7.63 -9.90 12.05
C ILE A 69 -6.59 -10.72 12.80
N ILE A 70 -5.73 -10.06 13.57
CA ILE A 70 -5.01 -10.71 14.66
C ILE A 70 -5.88 -10.51 15.91
N PRO A 71 -6.66 -11.52 16.34
CA PRO A 71 -7.63 -11.36 17.40
C PRO A 71 -6.94 -11.25 18.78
N THR A 72 -7.46 -10.38 19.64
CA THR A 72 -7.19 -10.40 21.08
C THR A 72 -7.75 -11.68 21.72
N ASP A 73 -7.48 -11.92 23.00
CA ASP A 73 -8.05 -13.08 23.69
C ASP A 73 -9.57 -12.92 23.86
N GLU A 74 -10.04 -11.70 24.12
CA GLU A 74 -11.45 -11.32 24.14
C GLU A 74 -12.13 -11.55 22.78
N ASP A 75 -11.46 -11.18 21.68
CA ASP A 75 -11.97 -11.44 20.33
C ASP A 75 -12.08 -12.95 20.05
N LYS A 76 -11.10 -13.75 20.48
CA LYS A 76 -11.13 -15.21 20.31
C LYS A 76 -12.33 -15.82 21.01
N GLU A 77 -12.63 -15.39 22.23
CA GLU A 77 -13.80 -15.86 22.98
C GLU A 77 -15.11 -15.47 22.30
N LYS A 78 -15.26 -14.18 21.93
CA LYS A 78 -16.47 -13.62 21.30
C LYS A 78 -16.71 -14.16 19.89
N LEU A 79 -15.65 -14.40 19.11
CA LEU A 79 -15.71 -14.66 17.68
C LEU A 79 -15.31 -16.10 17.30
N ASN A 80 -15.14 -17.03 18.25
CA ASN A 80 -14.66 -18.40 18.00
C ASN A 80 -15.38 -19.15 16.85
N LYS A 81 -16.70 -18.94 16.70
CA LYS A 81 -17.53 -19.56 15.67
C LYS A 81 -17.46 -18.81 14.34
N GLN A 82 -17.03 -17.55 14.35
CA GLN A 82 -16.98 -16.67 13.19
C GLN A 82 -15.61 -16.64 12.52
N LEU A 83 -14.54 -16.94 13.25
CA LEU A 83 -13.16 -16.94 12.74
C LEU A 83 -12.72 -18.34 12.27
N CYS A 84 -11.89 -18.36 11.24
CA CYS A 84 -11.07 -19.49 10.84
C CYS A 84 -9.93 -19.72 11.85
N LYS A 85 -9.22 -20.85 11.71
CA LYS A 85 -7.98 -21.08 12.46
C LYS A 85 -6.91 -20.05 12.07
N PRO A 86 -6.00 -19.68 12.98
CA PRO A 86 -4.89 -18.78 12.66
C PRO A 86 -3.97 -19.38 11.60
N ASP A 87 -3.37 -18.52 10.78
CA ASP A 87 -2.27 -18.88 9.88
C ASP A 87 -0.90 -18.75 10.58
N GLN A 88 0.18 -18.79 9.81
CA GLN A 88 1.56 -18.65 10.32
C GLN A 88 1.90 -17.27 10.89
N TYR A 89 1.02 -16.28 10.75
CA TYR A 89 1.16 -14.90 11.23
C TYR A 89 0.10 -14.54 12.28
N ASP A 90 -0.55 -15.54 12.90
CA ASP A 90 -1.67 -15.41 13.85
C ASP A 90 -2.90 -14.70 13.28
N LEU A 91 -3.00 -14.64 11.95
CA LEU A 91 -4.08 -13.98 11.26
C LEU A 91 -5.28 -14.94 11.13
N CYS A 92 -6.44 -14.51 11.63
CA CYS A 92 -7.69 -15.25 11.60
C CYS A 92 -8.67 -14.58 10.63
N SER A 93 -8.96 -15.23 9.50
CA SER A 93 -9.99 -14.76 8.56
C SER A 93 -11.40 -14.98 9.10
N PHE A 94 -12.30 -14.04 8.87
CA PHE A 94 -13.73 -14.28 9.08
C PHE A 94 -14.23 -15.34 8.07
N LYS A 95 -15.00 -16.31 8.56
CA LYS A 95 -15.65 -17.29 7.67
C LYS A 95 -16.60 -16.57 6.73
N LYS A 96 -16.61 -16.93 5.45
CA LYS A 96 -17.50 -16.32 4.44
C LYS A 96 -18.98 -16.39 4.80
N ASN A 97 -19.40 -17.41 5.55
CA ASN A 97 -20.78 -17.58 6.00
C ASN A 97 -21.06 -17.00 7.40
N SER A 98 -20.06 -16.46 8.09
CA SER A 98 -20.24 -15.81 9.40
C SER A 98 -21.05 -14.52 9.28
N LYS A 99 -21.70 -14.14 10.38
CA LYS A 99 -22.49 -12.90 10.44
C LYS A 99 -21.59 -11.69 10.17
N ILE A 100 -20.49 -11.56 10.92
CA ILE A 100 -19.54 -10.45 10.77
C ILE A 100 -18.91 -10.43 9.38
N GLY A 101 -18.52 -11.59 8.82
CA GLY A 101 -17.94 -11.64 7.47
C GLY A 101 -18.91 -11.12 6.38
N LYS A 102 -20.19 -11.49 6.47
CA LYS A 102 -21.23 -10.99 5.53
C LYS A 102 -21.53 -9.51 5.72
N GLU A 103 -21.63 -9.06 6.97
CA GLU A 103 -21.86 -7.65 7.30
C GLU A 103 -20.70 -6.77 6.83
N PHE A 104 -19.46 -7.23 7.00
CA PHE A 104 -18.29 -6.53 6.51
C PHE A 104 -18.26 -6.42 4.98
N ALA A 105 -18.56 -7.52 4.28
CA ALA A 105 -18.60 -7.50 2.82
C ALA A 105 -19.64 -6.49 2.28
N GLN A 106 -20.83 -6.44 2.89
CA GLN A 106 -21.82 -5.41 2.53
C GLN A 106 -21.34 -4.01 2.90
N TYR A 107 -20.75 -3.84 4.09
CA TYR A 107 -20.21 -2.56 4.53
C TYR A 107 -19.17 -1.99 3.56
N CYS A 108 -18.32 -2.85 2.98
CA CYS A 108 -17.38 -2.45 1.94
C CYS A 108 -18.08 -1.89 0.69
N ILE A 109 -19.16 -2.52 0.23
CA ILE A 109 -19.92 -2.08 -0.95
C ILE A 109 -20.64 -0.77 -0.66
N ASP A 110 -21.36 -0.69 0.45
CA ASP A 110 -22.16 0.48 0.84
C ASP A 110 -21.28 1.73 1.02
N ASN A 111 -20.09 1.55 1.60
CA ASN A 111 -19.13 2.63 1.85
C ASN A 111 -18.09 2.78 0.73
N LYS A 112 -18.24 2.02 -0.37
CA LYS A 112 -17.35 2.04 -1.54
C LYS A 112 -15.86 1.90 -1.16
N ILE A 113 -15.56 1.02 -0.21
CA ILE A 113 -14.19 0.75 0.22
C ILE A 113 -13.44 0.12 -0.95
N ILE A 114 -12.36 0.76 -1.37
CA ILE A 114 -11.42 0.18 -2.35
C ILE A 114 -10.62 -0.89 -1.61
N ILE A 115 -10.79 -2.15 -1.98
CA ILE A 115 -10.11 -3.28 -1.34
C ILE A 115 -8.70 -3.46 -1.90
N ASN A 116 -8.59 -3.57 -3.22
CA ASN A 116 -7.33 -3.78 -3.92
C ASN A 116 -6.69 -2.43 -4.27
N LEU A 117 -5.76 -1.98 -3.42
CA LEU A 117 -4.98 -0.77 -3.67
C LEU A 117 -3.71 -1.09 -4.43
N LEU A 118 -3.55 -0.53 -5.64
CA LEU A 118 -2.35 -0.73 -6.43
C LEU A 118 -1.31 0.31 -6.06
N LYS A 119 -0.24 -0.12 -5.39
CA LYS A 119 0.90 0.76 -5.12
C LYS A 119 1.60 1.11 -6.43
N PRO A 120 1.82 2.40 -6.74
CA PRO A 120 2.53 2.79 -7.96
C PRO A 120 3.96 2.27 -7.90
N ARG A 121 4.38 1.57 -8.98
CA ARG A 121 5.75 1.10 -9.13
C ARG A 121 6.53 2.18 -9.86
N ILE A 122 7.56 2.71 -9.19
CA ILE A 122 8.35 3.82 -9.74
C ILE A 122 8.99 3.50 -11.10
N GLY A 123 9.32 2.23 -11.34
CA GLY A 123 9.84 1.76 -12.62
C GLY A 123 8.89 1.96 -13.81
N ASP A 124 7.57 2.01 -13.58
CA ASP A 124 6.56 2.24 -14.62
C ASP A 124 6.61 3.67 -15.19
N TYR A 125 7.29 4.60 -14.50
CA TYR A 125 7.45 5.99 -14.91
C TYR A 125 8.75 6.26 -15.68
N PHE A 126 9.62 5.24 -15.83
CA PHE A 126 10.78 5.30 -16.69
C PHE A 126 10.41 4.91 -18.13
N GLU A 127 11.03 5.52 -19.13
CA GLU A 127 10.73 5.24 -20.55
C GLU A 127 10.88 3.73 -20.87
N SER A 128 9.79 3.10 -21.32
CA SER A 128 9.70 1.65 -21.59
C SER A 128 10.61 1.15 -22.72
N LYS A 129 11.08 2.05 -23.59
CA LYS A 129 12.01 1.75 -24.70
C LYS A 129 13.48 1.82 -24.28
N SER A 130 13.77 2.19 -23.03
CA SER A 130 15.13 2.07 -22.53
C SER A 130 15.52 0.59 -22.52
N PRO A 131 16.75 0.22 -22.92
CA PRO A 131 17.27 -1.15 -22.73
C PRO A 131 17.24 -1.58 -21.24
N ASN A 132 16.99 -0.62 -20.35
CA ASN A 132 16.97 -0.71 -18.91
C ASN A 132 15.55 -0.65 -18.35
N ASN A 133 14.58 -1.30 -19.00
CA ASN A 133 13.18 -1.26 -18.56
C ASN A 133 13.05 -1.67 -17.08
N LEU A 134 12.68 -0.70 -16.24
CA LEU A 134 12.46 -0.88 -14.81
C LEU A 134 11.02 -1.28 -14.48
N SER A 135 10.08 -1.28 -15.44
CA SER A 135 8.66 -1.58 -15.18
C SER A 135 8.43 -2.99 -14.60
N LEU A 136 9.29 -3.94 -14.95
CA LEU A 136 9.26 -5.32 -14.46
C LEU A 136 10.05 -5.53 -13.16
N GLY A 137 10.48 -4.45 -12.49
CA GLY A 137 11.28 -4.52 -11.27
C GLY A 137 12.75 -4.86 -11.52
N GLY A 138 13.39 -5.43 -10.50
CA GLY A 138 14.84 -5.68 -10.49
C GLY A 138 15.67 -4.50 -9.98
N TYR A 139 15.07 -3.66 -9.14
CA TYR A 139 15.73 -2.55 -8.47
C TYR A 139 15.42 -2.56 -6.97
N ARG A 140 16.32 -1.97 -6.18
CA ARG A 140 16.07 -1.60 -4.79
C ARG A 140 15.64 -0.14 -4.77
N LEU A 141 14.57 0.15 -4.03
CA LEU A 141 14.01 1.49 -3.86
C LEU A 141 14.19 1.91 -2.40
N SER A 142 14.79 3.08 -2.20
CA SER A 142 14.76 3.80 -0.92
C SER A 142 14.14 5.17 -1.19
N GLN A 143 13.18 5.57 -0.36
CA GLN A 143 12.54 6.87 -0.51
C GLN A 143 12.03 7.40 0.81
N PHE A 144 12.03 8.72 0.95
CA PHE A 144 11.50 9.44 2.10
C PHE A 144 11.02 10.81 1.67
N GLU A 145 10.07 11.36 2.40
CA GLU A 145 9.53 12.69 2.17
C GLU A 145 10.05 13.64 3.25
N MET A 146 10.64 14.75 2.83
CA MET A 146 11.17 15.79 3.69
C MET A 146 11.03 17.14 2.98
N GLU A 147 10.62 18.19 3.71
CA GLU A 147 10.42 19.53 3.14
C GLU A 147 9.58 19.52 1.85
N ASP A 148 8.46 18.78 1.84
CA ASP A 148 7.56 18.68 0.69
C ASP A 148 8.20 18.09 -0.60
N LYS A 149 9.33 17.39 -0.47
CA LYS A 149 10.06 16.74 -1.55
C LYS A 149 10.18 15.25 -1.29
N LEU A 150 9.92 14.45 -2.33
CA LEU A 150 10.14 13.01 -2.28
C LEU A 150 11.54 12.70 -2.80
N TYR A 151 12.43 12.37 -1.88
CA TYR A 151 13.78 11.89 -2.20
C TYR A 151 13.70 10.42 -2.55
N VAL A 152 14.34 10.05 -3.66
CA VAL A 152 14.30 8.69 -4.22
C VAL A 152 15.71 8.25 -4.54
N LYS A 153 16.08 7.05 -4.10
CA LYS A 153 17.26 6.31 -4.55
C LYS A 153 16.83 5.00 -5.20
N LEU A 154 17.37 4.75 -6.38
CA LEU A 154 17.24 3.49 -7.09
C LEU A 154 18.61 2.84 -7.26
N ASP A 155 18.70 1.57 -6.90
CA ASP A 155 19.86 0.72 -7.15
C ASP A 155 19.46 -0.46 -8.03
N SER A 156 20.08 -0.58 -9.20
CA SER A 156 19.86 -1.70 -10.11
C SER A 156 21.05 -1.90 -11.04
N HIS A 157 21.31 -3.15 -11.41
CA HIS A 157 22.21 -3.48 -12.51
C HIS A 157 21.70 -3.00 -13.88
N LYS A 158 20.39 -2.76 -13.99
CA LYS A 158 19.77 -2.23 -15.21
C LYS A 158 20.00 -0.73 -15.35
N ILE A 159 20.21 0.02 -14.27
CA ILE A 159 20.43 1.46 -14.38
C ILE A 159 21.83 1.72 -14.94
N ASN A 160 21.90 2.52 -16.00
CA ASN A 160 23.15 2.95 -16.63
C ASN A 160 23.07 4.42 -17.09
N GLU A 161 24.10 4.89 -17.80
CA GLU A 161 24.22 6.28 -18.27
C GLU A 161 23.11 6.68 -19.27
N GLU A 162 22.55 5.71 -20.00
CA GLU A 162 21.44 5.91 -20.95
C GLU A 162 20.06 5.92 -20.26
N THR A 163 19.99 5.56 -18.98
CA THR A 163 18.74 5.65 -18.21
C THR A 163 18.35 7.12 -18.07
N LYS A 164 17.35 7.51 -18.85
CA LYS A 164 16.77 8.85 -18.81
C LYS A 164 16.00 9.09 -17.52
N THR A 165 16.12 10.31 -17.02
CA THR A 165 15.36 10.81 -15.88
C THR A 165 13.88 10.93 -16.25
N PRO A 166 12.96 10.35 -15.47
CA PRO A 166 11.53 10.48 -15.69
C PRO A 166 11.05 11.94 -15.68
N LYS A 167 9.91 12.20 -16.32
CA LYS A 167 9.30 13.54 -16.30
C LYS A 167 8.92 13.95 -14.88
N GLY A 168 9.31 15.16 -14.48
CA GLY A 168 9.06 15.70 -13.14
C GLY A 168 10.02 15.19 -12.06
N PHE A 169 11.09 14.49 -12.46
CA PHE A 169 12.18 14.11 -11.57
C PHE A 169 13.39 15.02 -11.82
N LEU A 170 14.09 15.36 -10.74
CA LEU A 170 15.37 16.06 -10.77
C LEU A 170 16.45 15.10 -10.28
N GLU A 171 17.42 14.74 -11.12
CA GLU A 171 18.56 13.94 -10.69
C GLU A 171 19.45 14.77 -9.74
N ILE A 172 19.84 14.18 -8.62
CA ILE A 172 20.69 14.79 -7.59
C ILE A 172 21.91 13.92 -7.32
N LYS A 173 22.93 14.50 -6.67
CA LYS A 173 24.10 13.73 -6.26
C LYS A 173 23.75 12.75 -5.14
N LEU A 174 24.40 11.59 -5.14
CA LEU A 174 24.24 10.58 -4.09
C LEU A 174 24.56 11.14 -2.68
N SER A 175 25.57 12.00 -2.57
CA SER A 175 25.93 12.66 -1.32
C SER A 175 24.84 13.60 -0.79
N GLU A 176 24.08 14.24 -1.69
CA GLU A 176 22.95 15.11 -1.31
C GLU A 176 21.79 14.28 -0.76
N PHE A 177 21.50 13.13 -1.38
CA PHE A 177 20.49 12.19 -0.88
C PHE A 177 20.80 11.72 0.54
N TYR A 178 22.03 11.26 0.80
CA TYR A 178 22.40 10.76 2.13
C TYR A 178 22.43 11.86 3.19
N LYS A 179 22.87 13.07 2.84
CA LYS A 179 22.77 14.21 3.76
C LYS A 179 21.33 14.46 4.18
N LYS A 180 20.38 14.41 3.23
CA LYS A 180 18.96 14.59 3.53
C LYS A 180 18.34 13.40 4.27
N LEU A 181 18.84 12.19 4.04
CA LEU A 181 18.41 11.01 4.81
C LEU A 181 18.82 11.13 6.28
N GLU A 182 20.06 11.56 6.55
CA GLU A 182 20.56 11.78 7.92
C GLU A 182 19.78 12.90 8.63
N GLU A 183 19.47 14.00 7.94
CA GLU A 183 18.61 15.06 8.48
C GLU A 183 17.20 14.53 8.81
N PHE A 184 16.62 13.68 7.96
CA PHE A 184 15.32 13.06 8.17
C PHE A 184 15.32 12.07 9.36
N GLU A 185 16.37 11.26 9.49
CA GLU A 185 16.52 10.28 10.57
C GLU A 185 16.71 10.97 11.93
N ASN A 186 17.46 12.08 11.97
CA ASN A 186 17.67 12.85 13.20
C ASN A 186 16.46 13.68 13.64
N ALA A 187 15.49 13.91 12.74
CA ALA A 187 14.27 14.67 13.04
C ALA A 187 13.10 13.81 13.56
N ARG A 188 13.25 12.48 13.56
CA ARG A 188 12.27 11.50 14.03
C ARG A 188 12.47 11.12 15.49
#